data_AF-D4XKA3-F1
#
_entry.id   AF-D4XKA3-F1
#
_cell.length_a   1.000
_cell.length_b   1.000
_cell.length_c   1.000
_cell.angle_alpha   90.00
_cell.angle_beta   90.00
_cell.angle_gamma   90.00
#
_symmetry.space_group_name_H-M   'P 1'
#
loop_
_entity.id
_entity.type
_entity.pdbx_description
1 polymer ?
#
loop_
_entity_poly.entity_id
_entity_poly.type
_entity_poly.pdbx_seq_one_letter_code
_entity_poly.pdbx_strand_id
1 'polypeptide(L)'
;MALFAMSFCYAIYATEKNSQSAYFLLTTRAWEMLFGGLAFLYPMPIKLFKYRALIQWIGIICILGSYVLFSAQTPWPSYWALLPVLGAYFIILSANQKNIFLNNALFNSVGKWSYSIYVWHWPLVVAGLYFSWNNWEIYGICLSISIGYLSG
;
A
#
# COMPACT_ATOMS: atom_id res chain seq x y z
N MET A 1 15.26 16.04 -0.36
CA MET A 1 15.98 15.09 -1.25
C MET A 1 17.08 14.30 -0.53
N ALA A 2 17.99 14.95 0.21
CA ALA A 2 19.04 14.22 0.96
C ALA A 2 18.49 13.17 1.96
N LEU A 3 17.48 13.54 2.75
CA LEU A 3 16.83 12.61 3.70
C LEU A 3 16.16 11.40 3.02
N PHE A 4 15.59 11.61 1.82
CA PHE A 4 15.00 10.53 1.03
C PHE A 4 16.05 9.51 0.60
N ALA A 5 17.14 9.99 -0.02
CA ALA A 5 18.21 9.12 -0.49
C ALA A 5 18.88 8.38 0.67
N MET A 6 19.08 9.07 1.80
CA MET A 6 19.69 8.48 2.99
C MET A 6 18.79 7.39 3.61
N SER A 7 17.49 7.64 3.72
CA SER A 7 16.51 6.65 4.20
C SER A 7 16.41 5.45 3.26
N PHE A 8 16.44 5.66 1.94
CA PHE A 8 16.41 4.60 0.93
C PHE A 8 17.66 3.71 0.96
N CYS A 9 18.86 4.31 0.97
CA CYS A 9 20.12 3.58 1.09
C CYS A 9 20.18 2.79 2.42
N TYR A 10 19.71 3.40 3.51
CA TYR A 10 19.63 2.73 4.81
C TYR A 10 18.65 1.55 4.81
N ALA A 11 17.51 1.67 4.10
CA ALA A 11 16.55 0.59 3.94
C ALA A 11 17.17 -0.65 3.29
N ILE A 12 17.90 -0.47 2.18
CA ILE A 12 18.58 -1.58 1.48
C ILE A 12 19.59 -2.26 2.41
N TYR A 13 20.46 -1.47 3.05
CA TYR A 13 21.48 -1.98 3.95
C TYR A 13 20.90 -2.72 5.17
N ALA A 14 19.87 -2.16 5.81
CA ALA A 14 19.24 -2.77 6.98
C ALA A 14 18.52 -4.07 6.63
N THR A 15 17.88 -4.11 5.45
CA THR A 15 17.11 -5.27 5.00
C THR A 15 18.00 -6.46 4.62
N GLU A 16 19.20 -6.22 4.10
CA GLU A 16 20.21 -7.28 3.86
C GLU A 16 20.68 -7.92 5.17
N LYS A 17 20.81 -7.15 6.25
CA LYS A 17 21.21 -7.68 7.56
C LYS A 17 20.09 -8.44 8.25
N ASN A 18 18.91 -7.82 8.35
CA ASN A 18 17.74 -8.41 9.00
C ASN A 18 16.47 -7.70 8.55
N SER A 19 15.79 -8.29 7.57
CA SER A 19 14.54 -7.76 7.00
C SER A 19 13.43 -7.59 8.04
N GLN A 20 13.33 -8.47 9.04
CA GLN A 20 12.31 -8.36 10.08
C GLN A 20 12.52 -7.11 10.95
N SER A 21 13.75 -6.83 11.36
CA SER A 21 14.05 -5.60 12.12
C SER A 21 13.86 -4.34 11.27
N ALA A 22 14.28 -4.40 9.99
CA ALA A 22 14.16 -3.29 9.06
C ALA A 22 12.69 -2.93 8.78
N TYR A 23 11.77 -3.89 8.84
CA TYR A 23 10.33 -3.67 8.68
C TYR A 23 9.74 -2.75 9.76
N PHE A 24 10.19 -2.87 11.01
CA PHE A 24 9.65 -2.13 12.15
C PHE A 24 10.30 -0.74 12.33
N LEU A 25 11.42 -0.47 11.67
CA LEU A 25 12.10 0.81 11.74
C LEU A 25 11.40 1.85 10.87
N LEU A 26 11.05 3.00 11.45
CA LEU A 26 10.48 4.11 10.67
C LEU A 26 11.51 4.68 9.68
N THR A 27 12.79 4.69 10.06
CA THR A 27 13.88 5.29 9.28
C THR A 27 14.14 4.59 7.95
N THR A 28 13.89 3.28 7.86
CA THR A 28 13.99 2.49 6.62
C THR A 28 12.77 2.68 5.71
N ARG A 29 11.66 3.22 6.23
CA ARG A 29 10.40 3.40 5.49
C ARG A 29 10.05 4.85 5.20
N ALA A 30 10.71 5.79 5.85
CA ALA A 30 10.44 7.23 5.71
C ALA A 30 10.52 7.70 4.24
N TRP A 31 11.42 7.12 3.43
CA TRP A 31 11.53 7.44 2.01
C TRP A 31 10.24 7.14 1.22
N GLU A 32 9.46 6.10 1.58
CA GLU A 32 8.20 5.74 0.91
C GLU A 32 7.18 6.90 1.02
N MET A 33 7.03 7.44 2.24
CA MET A 33 6.14 8.58 2.50
C MET A 33 6.66 9.88 1.86
N LEU A 34 7.99 10.11 1.93
CA LEU A 34 8.61 11.26 1.29
C LEU A 34 8.41 11.25 -0.23
N PHE A 35 8.47 10.08 -0.87
CA PHE A 35 8.23 9.92 -2.31
C PHE A 35 6.78 10.28 -2.68
N GLY A 36 5.81 9.82 -1.89
CA GLY A 36 4.41 10.23 -2.05
C GLY A 36 4.22 11.74 -1.91
N GLY A 37 4.93 12.37 -0.97
CA GLY A 37 4.93 13.82 -0.80
C GLY A 37 5.44 14.60 -2.02
N LEU A 38 6.34 14.01 -2.83
CA LEU A 38 6.81 14.63 -4.08
C LEU A 38 5.68 14.81 -5.09
N ALA A 39 4.70 13.91 -5.14
CA ALA A 39 3.55 14.04 -6.04
C ALA A 39 2.71 15.29 -5.71
N PHE A 40 2.67 15.68 -4.43
CA PHE A 40 1.99 16.89 -3.98
C PHE A 40 2.81 18.16 -4.27
N LEU A 41 4.12 18.12 -4.00
CA LEU A 41 5.01 19.27 -4.22
C LEU A 41 5.22 19.58 -5.71
N TYR A 42 5.23 18.56 -6.57
CA TYR A 42 5.44 18.67 -8.00
C TYR A 42 4.23 18.13 -8.76
N PRO A 43 3.11 18.89 -8.79
CA PRO A 43 1.91 18.44 -9.46
C PRO A 43 2.14 18.31 -10.96
N MET A 44 1.37 17.42 -11.57
CA MET A 44 1.41 17.16 -13.00
C MET A 44 1.14 18.44 -13.82
N PRO A 45 1.93 18.76 -14.84
CA PRO A 45 1.70 19.94 -15.67
C PRO A 45 0.42 19.79 -16.51
N ILE A 46 -0.28 20.91 -16.73
CA ILE A 46 -1.59 20.96 -17.42
C ILE A 46 -1.56 20.28 -18.80
N LYS A 47 -0.46 20.43 -19.54
CA LYS A 47 -0.27 19.83 -20.88
C LYS A 47 -0.38 18.30 -20.87
N LEU A 48 -0.07 17.67 -19.74
CA LEU A 48 -0.11 16.23 -19.60
C LEU A 48 -1.47 15.74 -19.11
N PHE A 49 -2.44 16.60 -18.76
CA PHE A 49 -3.72 16.17 -18.17
C PHE A 49 -4.50 15.15 -19.03
N LYS A 50 -4.30 15.16 -20.35
CA LYS A 50 -4.83 14.14 -21.27
C LYS A 50 -4.34 12.71 -20.98
N TYR A 51 -3.20 12.56 -20.32
CA TYR A 51 -2.59 11.28 -19.94
C TYR A 51 -2.92 10.84 -18.51
N ARG A 52 -3.75 11.59 -17.76
CA ARG A 52 -4.09 11.25 -16.36
C ARG A 52 -4.63 9.82 -16.22
N ALA A 53 -5.54 9.43 -17.11
CA ALA A 53 -6.10 8.08 -17.10
C ALA A 53 -5.02 7.01 -17.33
N LEU A 54 -4.13 7.23 -18.29
CA LEU A 54 -3.03 6.32 -18.61
C LEU A 54 -2.05 6.18 -17.42
N ILE A 55 -1.67 7.30 -16.79
CA ILE A 55 -0.79 7.30 -15.62
C ILE A 55 -1.45 6.60 -14.42
N GLN A 56 -2.74 6.83 -14.20
CA GLN A 56 -3.51 6.13 -13.17
C GLN A 56 -3.50 4.62 -13.40
N TRP A 57 -3.73 4.17 -14.63
CA TRP A 57 -3.70 2.74 -14.98
C TRP A 57 -2.32 2.13 -14.83
N ILE A 58 -1.25 2.84 -15.22
CA ILE A 58 0.13 2.40 -14.95
C ILE A 58 0.32 2.21 -13.44
N GLY A 59 -0.15 3.16 -12.63
CA GLY A 59 -0.07 3.06 -11.17
C GLY A 59 -0.78 1.82 -10.63
N ILE A 60 -2.00 1.54 -11.10
CA ILE A 60 -2.76 0.34 -10.74
C ILE A 60 -2.02 -0.93 -11.16
N ILE A 61 -1.47 -0.98 -12.38
CA ILE A 61 -0.70 -2.12 -12.88
C ILE A 61 0.55 -2.37 -12.03
N CYS A 62 1.25 -1.32 -11.59
CA CYS A 62 2.38 -1.47 -10.68
C CYS A 62 1.95 -2.05 -9.32
N ILE A 63 0.83 -1.60 -8.75
CA ILE A 63 0.32 -2.13 -7.47
C ILE A 63 -0.13 -3.59 -7.63
N LEU A 64 -0.95 -3.90 -8.64
CA LEU A 64 -1.39 -5.27 -8.89
C LEU A 64 -0.22 -6.20 -9.26
N GLY A 65 0.73 -5.69 -10.04
CA GLY A 65 1.97 -6.38 -10.38
C GLY A 65 2.79 -6.70 -9.13
N SER A 66 2.86 -5.78 -8.17
CA SER A 66 3.54 -6.03 -6.89
C SER A 66 2.90 -7.18 -6.10
N TYR A 67 1.56 -7.28 -6.11
CA TYR A 67 0.85 -8.39 -5.47
C TYR A 67 1.15 -9.75 -6.09
N VAL A 68 1.31 -9.82 -7.41
CA VAL A 68 1.59 -11.07 -8.13
C VAL A 68 3.07 -11.46 -8.09
N LEU A 69 3.97 -10.47 -8.13
CA LEU A 69 5.41 -10.71 -8.20
C LEU A 69 6.04 -11.00 -6.85
N PHE A 70 5.41 -10.56 -5.75
CA PHE A 70 6.00 -10.68 -4.41
C PHE A 70 5.43 -11.90 -3.68
N SER A 71 6.31 -12.56 -2.92
CA SER A 71 5.96 -13.74 -2.13
C SER A 71 6.44 -13.57 -0.69
N ALA A 72 6.12 -14.52 0.18
CA ALA A 72 6.57 -14.52 1.58
C ALA A 72 8.11 -14.54 1.72
N GLN A 73 8.84 -14.90 0.67
CA GLN A 73 10.31 -14.93 0.63
C GLN A 73 10.92 -13.61 0.13
N THR A 74 10.13 -12.67 -0.38
CA THR A 74 10.64 -11.39 -0.88
C THR A 74 11.13 -10.53 0.30
N PRO A 75 12.41 -10.10 0.33
CA PRO A 75 12.92 -9.31 1.43
C PRO A 75 12.29 -7.91 1.44
N TRP A 76 11.75 -7.50 2.59
CA TRP A 76 11.04 -6.23 2.76
C TRP A 76 11.50 -5.49 4.03
N PRO A 77 11.67 -4.15 4.02
CA PRO A 77 11.54 -3.22 2.90
C PRO A 77 12.86 -3.10 2.10
N SER A 78 12.86 -3.43 0.82
CA SER A 78 14.06 -3.37 -0.06
C SER A 78 13.77 -2.59 -1.34
N TYR A 79 14.64 -2.68 -2.34
CA TYR A 79 14.39 -2.12 -3.68
C TYR A 79 13.08 -2.62 -4.29
N TRP A 80 12.56 -3.78 -3.88
CA TRP A 80 11.25 -4.28 -4.28
C TRP A 80 10.11 -3.33 -3.92
N ALA A 81 10.24 -2.58 -2.83
CA ALA A 81 9.24 -1.59 -2.43
C ALA A 81 9.12 -0.41 -3.41
N LEU A 82 10.10 -0.19 -4.31
CA LEU A 82 9.99 0.83 -5.36
C LEU A 82 8.78 0.61 -6.27
N LEU A 83 8.47 -0.63 -6.61
CA LEU A 83 7.38 -0.94 -7.55
C LEU A 83 6.01 -0.48 -7.01
N PRO A 84 5.56 -0.90 -5.81
CA PRO A 84 4.31 -0.40 -5.25
C PRO A 84 4.36 1.08 -4.88
N VAL A 85 5.51 1.63 -4.46
CA VAL A 85 5.66 3.07 -4.16
C VAL A 85 5.51 3.93 -5.42
N LEU A 86 6.12 3.52 -6.53
CA LEU A 86 5.92 4.17 -7.84
C LEU A 86 4.46 4.04 -8.29
N GLY A 87 3.85 2.88 -8.07
CA GLY A 87 2.44 2.65 -8.35
C GLY A 87 1.53 3.65 -7.62
N ALA A 88 1.70 3.77 -6.31
CA ALA A 88 0.99 4.73 -5.47
C ALA A 88 1.27 6.18 -5.90
N TYR A 89 2.53 6.51 -6.18
CA TYR A 89 2.93 7.83 -6.67
C TYR A 89 2.20 8.22 -7.96
N PHE A 90 2.12 7.31 -8.94
CA PHE A 90 1.41 7.59 -10.20
C PHE A 90 -0.09 7.76 -10.00
N ILE A 91 -0.72 6.98 -9.12
CA ILE A 91 -2.14 7.16 -8.79
C ILE A 91 -2.38 8.55 -8.20
N ILE A 92 -1.56 8.96 -7.21
CA ILE A 92 -1.68 10.28 -6.57
C ILE A 92 -1.42 11.40 -7.58
N LEU A 93 -0.32 11.30 -8.35
CA LEU A 93 0.08 12.29 -9.35
C LEU A 93 -0.98 12.48 -10.44
N SER A 94 -1.67 11.41 -10.85
CA SER A 94 -2.72 11.49 -11.86
C SER A 94 -3.90 12.37 -11.42
N ALA A 95 -4.19 12.42 -10.11
CA ALA A 95 -5.33 13.12 -9.52
C ALA A 95 -6.63 12.98 -10.35
N ASN A 96 -6.86 11.80 -10.92
CA ASN A 96 -7.91 11.60 -11.92
C ASN A 96 -9.26 11.29 -11.26
N GLN A 97 -9.96 12.34 -10.84
CA GLN A 97 -11.28 12.23 -10.22
C GLN A 97 -12.40 11.78 -11.19
N LYS A 98 -12.15 11.80 -12.50
CA LYS A 98 -13.15 11.43 -13.52
C LYS A 98 -13.25 9.92 -13.77
N ASN A 99 -12.39 9.12 -13.16
CA ASN A 99 -12.40 7.67 -13.37
C ASN A 99 -13.55 7.03 -12.56
N ILE A 100 -14.63 6.67 -13.25
CA ILE A 100 -15.85 6.09 -12.66
C ILE A 100 -15.56 4.75 -11.97
N PHE A 101 -14.55 4.00 -12.43
CA PHE A 101 -14.19 2.71 -11.83
C PHE A 101 -13.59 2.87 -10.43
N LEU A 102 -12.72 3.87 -10.24
CA LEU A 102 -12.04 4.08 -8.95
C LEU A 102 -12.78 5.09 -8.07
N ASN A 103 -13.47 6.05 -8.66
CA ASN A 103 -14.21 7.07 -7.93
C ASN A 103 -15.68 6.66 -7.77
N ASN A 104 -15.92 5.49 -7.19
CA ASN A 104 -17.24 5.03 -6.81
C ASN A 104 -17.39 5.00 -5.28
N ALA A 105 -18.63 4.98 -4.81
CA ALA A 105 -18.92 4.98 -3.38
C ALA A 105 -18.33 3.74 -2.66
N LEU A 106 -18.18 2.62 -3.36
CA LEU A 106 -17.65 1.38 -2.81
C LEU A 106 -16.15 1.50 -2.51
N PHE A 107 -15.33 1.86 -3.49
CA PHE A 107 -13.87 2.02 -3.31
C PHE A 107 -13.53 3.12 -2.32
N ASN A 108 -14.27 4.24 -2.33
CA ASN A 108 -14.10 5.30 -1.34
C ASN A 108 -14.44 4.81 0.08
N SER A 109 -15.51 4.02 0.23
CA SER A 109 -15.91 3.44 1.52
C SER A 109 -14.91 2.42 2.02
N VAL A 110 -14.48 1.48 1.17
CA VAL A 110 -13.44 0.50 1.49
C VAL A 110 -12.13 1.18 1.87
N GLY A 111 -11.75 2.26 1.16
CA GLY A 111 -10.58 3.07 1.51
C GLY A 111 -10.67 3.67 2.91
N LYS A 112 -11.84 4.19 3.30
CA LYS A 112 -12.07 4.73 4.66
C LYS A 112 -11.97 3.65 5.73
N TRP A 113 -12.55 2.47 5.49
CA TRP A 113 -12.54 1.38 6.47
C TRP A 113 -11.23 0.59 6.47
N SER A 114 -10.34 0.79 5.50
CA SER A 114 -9.11 0.00 5.32
C SER A 114 -8.26 -0.10 6.58
N TYR A 115 -8.11 1.02 7.31
CA TYR A 115 -7.38 1.05 8.57
C TYR A 115 -8.06 0.21 9.66
N SER A 116 -9.36 0.38 9.84
CA SER A 116 -10.13 -0.39 10.81
C SER A 116 -10.15 -1.89 10.48
N ILE A 117 -10.33 -2.25 9.20
CA ILE A 117 -10.30 -3.63 8.73
C ILE A 117 -8.94 -4.26 9.08
N TYR A 118 -7.84 -3.55 8.85
CA TYR A 118 -6.49 -4.03 9.17
C TYR A 118 -6.32 -4.33 10.67
N VAL A 119 -6.80 -3.44 11.55
CA VAL A 119 -6.71 -3.62 13.00
C VAL A 119 -7.46 -4.87 13.47
N TRP A 120 -8.68 -5.09 12.96
CA TRP A 120 -9.52 -6.22 13.38
C TRP A 120 -9.17 -7.54 12.71
N HIS A 121 -8.57 -7.50 11.52
CA HIS A 121 -8.19 -8.69 10.77
C HIS A 121 -7.20 -9.57 11.56
N TRP A 122 -6.17 -8.98 12.17
CA TRP A 122 -5.14 -9.74 12.90
C TRP A 122 -5.69 -10.49 14.13
N PRO A 123 -6.44 -9.87 15.05
CA PRO A 123 -7.11 -10.56 16.15
C PRO A 123 -7.99 -11.72 15.69
N LEU A 124 -8.73 -11.54 14.59
CA LEU A 124 -9.57 -12.59 14.04
C LEU A 124 -8.76 -13.76 13.48
N VAL A 125 -7.67 -13.49 12.74
CA VAL A 125 -6.78 -14.55 12.25
C VAL A 125 -6.18 -15.34 13.42
N VAL A 126 -5.71 -14.65 14.46
CA VAL A 126 -5.15 -15.31 15.66
C VAL A 126 -6.21 -16.14 16.39
N ALA A 127 -7.44 -15.64 16.53
CA ALA A 127 -8.54 -16.40 17.13
C ALA A 127 -8.83 -17.69 16.35
N GLY A 128 -8.87 -17.62 15.02
CA GLY A 128 -9.07 -18.79 14.16
C GLY A 128 -8.01 -19.87 14.33
N LEU A 129 -6.74 -19.45 14.33
CA LEU A 129 -5.60 -20.33 14.54
C LEU A 129 -5.64 -20.95 15.94
N TYR A 130 -6.00 -20.18 16.96
CA TYR A 130 -6.08 -20.64 18.34
C TYR A 130 -7.20 -21.67 18.55
N PHE A 131 -8.39 -21.43 18.02
CA PHE A 131 -9.54 -22.33 18.16
C PHE A 131 -9.58 -23.46 17.10
N SER A 132 -8.66 -23.45 16.13
CA SER A 132 -8.56 -24.45 15.05
C SER A 132 -9.90 -24.67 14.31
N TRP A 133 -10.66 -23.60 14.10
CA TRP A 133 -11.96 -23.65 13.42
C TRP A 133 -11.80 -23.94 11.92
N ASN A 134 -12.61 -24.86 11.40
CA ASN A 134 -12.59 -25.23 10.00
C ASN A 134 -13.16 -24.10 9.12
N ASN A 135 -12.52 -23.80 7.99
CA ASN A 135 -12.87 -22.71 7.07
C ASN A 135 -12.84 -21.29 7.68
N TRP A 136 -12.15 -21.08 8.81
CA TRP A 136 -12.12 -19.79 9.47
C TRP A 136 -11.55 -18.65 8.62
N GLU A 137 -10.66 -18.95 7.66
CA GLU A 137 -10.09 -17.94 6.77
C GLU A 137 -11.17 -17.11 6.06
N ILE A 138 -12.22 -17.76 5.55
CA ILE A 138 -13.33 -17.11 4.86
C ILE A 138 -14.17 -16.30 5.85
N TYR A 139 -14.55 -16.93 6.97
CA TYR A 139 -15.38 -16.27 7.99
C TYR A 139 -14.68 -15.09 8.62
N GLY A 140 -13.38 -15.20 8.92
CA GLY A 140 -12.54 -14.16 9.50
C GLY A 140 -12.36 -12.96 8.57
N ILE A 141 -12.26 -13.18 7.24
CA ILE A 141 -12.24 -12.09 6.26
C ILE A 141 -13.61 -11.38 6.21
N CYS A 142 -14.71 -12.12 6.18
CA CYS A 142 -16.05 -11.51 6.20
C CYS A 142 -16.29 -10.71 7.49
N LEU A 143 -15.84 -11.24 8.64
CA LEU A 143 -15.94 -10.58 9.93
C LEU A 143 -15.05 -9.33 10.01
N SER A 144 -13.82 -9.37 9.48
CA SER A 144 -12.93 -8.21 9.51
C SER A 144 -13.49 -7.04 8.70
N ILE A 145 -14.11 -7.32 7.55
CA ILE A 145 -14.79 -6.30 6.73
C ILE A 145 -16.01 -5.76 7.46
N SER A 146 -16.82 -6.62 8.08
CA SER A 146 -18.05 -6.22 8.77
C SER A 146 -17.76 -5.38 10.03
N ILE A 147 -16.77 -5.77 10.83
CA ILE A 147 -16.35 -4.99 12.00
C ILE A 147 -15.67 -3.69 11.56
N GLY A 148 -14.83 -3.76 10.53
CA GLY A 148 -14.20 -2.58 9.93
C GLY A 148 -15.23 -1.54 9.51
N TYR A 149 -16.32 -1.98 8.87
CA TYR A 149 -17.47 -1.14 8.52
C TYR A 149 -18.14 -0.48 9.74
N LEU A 150 -18.39 -1.24 10.80
CA LEU A 150 -19.11 -0.74 11.99
C LEU A 150 -18.28 0.26 12.82
N SER A 151 -16.95 0.21 12.69
CA SER A 151 -16.03 1.00 13.50
C SER A 151 -15.57 2.32 12.87
N GLY A 152 -15.92 2.61 11.61
CA GLY A 152 -15.51 3.80 10.86
C GLY A 152 -16.67 4.70 10.48
#